data_AF-A0A0F9QTC9-F1
#
_entry.id   AF-A0A0F9QTC9-F1
#
_cell.length_a   1.000
_cell.length_b   1.000
_cell.length_c   1.000
_cell.angle_alpha   90.00
_cell.angle_beta   90.00
_cell.angle_gamma   90.00
#
_symmetry.space_group_name_H-M   'P 1'
#
loop_
_entity.id
_entity.type
_entity.pdbx_description
1 polymer ?
#
loop_
_entity_poly.entity_id
_entity_poly.type
_entity_poly.pdbx_seq_one_letter_code
_entity_poly.pdbx_strand_id
1 'polypeptide(L)'
;MGNQKLAGRDKTRMRNLKQYKDLSNEEFDNIFEDMVDEDSEDQILQVYTKEEVEELIDEKLADFGGDYDLSDMKVNDRLVLRNLIRSIISLEDFEDIYEGIRRKPITKDNVIIFDRIAGVMSKLRSDISSMQNDLKLTRKIRKDSREDNFISYLENLKLKARKFYKQKSLHIFCPQCKYLLATVWLLYADSNNTLYLECGNKECNNKFDIELSKLYETENKNLDDVEMP
;
A
#
# COMPACT_ATOMS: atom_id res chain seq x y z
N MET A 1 -19.23 35.43 0.46
CA MET A 1 -18.98 34.00 0.73
C MET A 1 -17.51 33.86 1.12
N GLY A 2 -17.23 33.71 2.40
CA GLY A 2 -15.86 33.75 2.94
C GLY A 2 -15.16 32.41 2.74
N ASN A 3 -14.01 32.43 2.07
CA ASN A 3 -13.08 31.31 2.01
C ASN A 3 -12.61 30.98 3.44
N GLN A 4 -13.15 29.91 4.03
CA GLN A 4 -12.55 29.27 5.19
C GLN A 4 -11.23 28.66 4.75
N LYS A 5 -10.13 29.41 4.92
CA LYS A 5 -8.78 28.87 4.88
C LYS A 5 -8.69 27.81 5.99
N LEU A 6 -8.34 26.58 5.61
CA LEU A 6 -7.85 25.56 6.52
C LEU A 6 -6.85 26.24 7.47
N ALA A 7 -7.10 26.17 8.77
CA ALA A 7 -6.25 26.79 9.76
C ALA A 7 -4.93 26.04 9.81
N GLY A 8 -3.96 26.45 8.99
CA GLY A 8 -2.57 26.08 9.18
C GLY A 8 -2.19 26.42 10.63
N ARG A 9 -1.45 25.51 11.28
CA ARG A 9 -0.94 25.69 12.64
C ARG A 9 0.06 26.85 12.65
N ASP A 10 -0.47 28.06 12.77
CA ASP A 10 0.33 29.27 12.83
C ASP A 10 1.06 29.31 14.19
N LYS A 11 2.39 29.32 14.17
CA LYS A 11 3.27 29.30 15.36
C LYS A 11 2.87 30.38 16.38
N THR A 12 2.44 31.53 15.88
CA THR A 12 1.95 32.66 16.70
C THR A 12 0.63 32.35 17.42
N ARG A 13 -0.27 31.55 16.82
CA ARG A 13 -1.53 31.14 17.45
C ARG A 13 -1.30 30.10 18.55
N MET A 14 -0.38 29.16 18.31
CA MET A 14 0.00 28.15 19.31
C MET A 14 0.65 28.80 20.53
N ARG A 15 1.59 29.75 20.34
CA ARG A 15 2.26 30.46 21.44
C ARG A 15 1.29 31.16 22.41
N ASN A 16 0.14 31.60 21.90
CA ASN A 16 -0.86 32.31 22.68
C ASN A 16 -1.78 31.40 23.52
N LEU A 17 -1.63 30.07 23.44
CA LEU A 17 -2.40 29.13 24.25
C LEU A 17 -1.92 29.17 25.71
N LYS A 18 -2.86 29.02 26.64
CA LYS A 18 -2.62 29.10 28.09
C LYS A 18 -1.51 28.14 28.56
N GLN A 19 -1.37 27.00 27.90
CA GLN A 19 -0.40 25.95 28.20
C GLN A 19 1.05 26.27 27.77
N TYR A 20 1.25 27.23 26.86
CA TYR A 20 2.57 27.59 26.32
C TYR A 20 3.00 29.01 26.69
N LYS A 21 2.20 29.71 27.49
CA LYS A 21 2.39 31.12 27.83
C LYS A 21 3.55 31.35 28.80
N ASP A 22 3.83 30.36 29.65
CA ASP A 22 4.86 30.43 30.69
C ASP A 22 6.18 29.78 30.27
N LEU A 23 6.24 29.20 29.07
CA LEU A 23 7.48 28.63 28.51
C LEU A 23 8.39 29.73 27.98
N SER A 24 9.70 29.55 28.07
CA SER A 24 10.65 30.39 27.35
C SER A 24 10.47 30.25 25.83
N ASN A 25 11.01 31.20 25.06
CA ASN A 25 10.93 31.13 23.60
C ASN A 25 11.66 29.88 23.06
N GLU A 26 12.79 29.53 23.68
CA GLU A 26 13.61 28.38 23.28
C GLU A 26 12.92 27.05 23.59
N GLU A 27 12.26 26.92 24.75
CA GLU A 27 11.47 25.72 25.10
C GLU A 27 10.23 25.57 24.20
N PHE A 28 9.57 26.68 23.86
CA PHE A 28 8.44 26.65 22.93
C PHE A 28 8.86 26.30 21.51
N ASP A 29 10.01 26.81 21.06
CA ASP A 29 10.54 26.53 19.74
C ASP A 29 10.91 25.05 19.60
N ASN A 30 11.56 24.46 20.60
CA ASN A 30 11.86 23.02 20.61
C ASN A 30 10.58 22.17 20.61
N ILE A 31 9.58 22.50 21.44
CA ILE A 31 8.29 21.76 21.48
C ILE A 31 7.52 21.91 20.16
N PHE A 32 7.62 23.07 19.51
CA PHE A 32 6.98 23.32 18.22
C PHE A 32 7.69 22.57 17.10
N GLU A 33 9.02 22.52 17.12
CA GLU A 33 9.85 21.75 16.19
C GLU A 33 9.59 20.25 16.36
N ASP A 34 9.61 19.71 17.58
CA ASP A 34 9.27 18.30 17.84
C ASP A 34 7.86 17.94 17.36
N MET A 35 6.87 18.82 17.54
CA MET A 35 5.50 18.61 17.03
C MET A 35 5.38 18.70 15.51
N VAL A 36 6.25 19.45 14.85
CA VAL A 36 6.28 19.57 13.39
C VAL A 36 7.04 18.39 12.80
N ASP A 37 8.13 17.96 13.44
CA ASP A 37 8.94 16.82 13.03
C ASP A 37 8.17 15.50 13.20
N GLU A 38 7.52 15.26 14.35
CA GLU A 38 6.64 14.09 14.57
C GLU A 38 5.44 14.03 13.61
N ASP A 39 4.91 15.17 13.15
CA ASP A 39 3.82 15.22 12.16
C ASP A 39 4.33 15.20 10.70
N SER A 40 5.63 15.43 10.47
CA SER A 40 6.22 15.53 9.11
C SER A 40 6.90 14.25 8.62
N GLU A 41 7.40 13.39 9.51
CA GLU A 41 8.06 12.15 9.11
C GLU A 41 7.09 11.10 8.55
N ASP A 42 5.79 11.16 8.89
CA ASP A 42 4.81 10.14 8.51
C ASP A 42 3.91 10.47 7.30
N GLN A 43 3.98 11.68 6.71
CA GLN A 43 3.01 12.08 5.66
C GLN A 43 3.59 12.96 4.55
N ILE A 44 4.70 12.53 3.95
CA ILE A 44 4.96 12.93 2.57
C ILE A 44 3.95 12.15 1.72
N LEU A 45 2.86 12.81 1.30
CA LEU A 45 2.13 12.38 0.10
C LEU A 45 3.21 12.03 -0.92
N GLN A 46 3.27 10.78 -1.41
CA GLN A 46 4.15 10.46 -2.52
C GLN A 46 3.65 11.27 -3.71
N VAL A 47 4.19 12.48 -3.86
CA VAL A 47 3.94 13.34 -5.00
C VAL A 47 4.85 12.79 -6.07
N TYR A 48 4.33 11.81 -6.79
CA TYR A 48 4.99 11.31 -7.98
C TYR A 48 5.23 12.47 -8.94
N THR A 49 6.43 12.55 -9.45
CA THR A 49 6.75 13.33 -10.64
C THR A 49 5.94 12.79 -11.82
N LYS A 50 5.76 13.63 -12.83
CA LYS A 50 5.06 13.22 -14.04
C LYS A 50 5.76 12.02 -14.70
N GLU A 51 7.09 11.95 -14.64
CA GLU A 51 7.84 10.81 -15.18
C GLU A 51 7.54 9.51 -14.42
N GLU A 52 7.58 9.52 -13.09
CA GLU A 52 7.30 8.34 -12.26
C GLU A 52 5.89 7.76 -12.47
N VAL A 53 4.89 8.64 -12.60
CA VAL A 53 3.51 8.19 -12.91
C VAL A 53 3.44 7.48 -14.26
N GLU A 54 4.18 7.98 -15.26
CA GLU A 54 4.17 7.36 -16.59
C GLU A 54 4.94 6.03 -16.60
N GLU A 55 6.00 5.88 -15.80
CA GLU A 55 6.68 4.59 -15.61
C GLU A 55 5.75 3.56 -14.96
N LEU A 56 5.02 3.92 -13.90
CA LEU A 56 4.03 3.05 -13.25
C LEU A 56 2.88 2.66 -14.20
N ILE A 57 2.47 3.59 -15.07
CA ILE A 57 1.48 3.32 -16.10
C ILE A 57 2.01 2.30 -17.10
N ASP A 58 3.24 2.45 -17.55
CA ASP A 58 3.86 1.58 -18.54
C ASP A 58 4.12 0.17 -17.97
N GLU A 59 4.50 0.07 -16.68
CA GLU A 59 4.59 -1.21 -15.95
C GLU A 59 3.23 -1.92 -15.88
N LYS A 60 2.18 -1.22 -15.40
CA LYS A 60 0.83 -1.81 -15.35
C LYS A 60 0.29 -2.11 -16.76
N LEU A 61 0.64 -1.34 -17.79
CA LEU A 61 0.29 -1.65 -19.18
C LEU A 61 0.96 -2.95 -19.65
N ALA A 62 2.22 -3.18 -19.28
CA ALA A 62 2.93 -4.41 -19.60
C ALA A 62 2.28 -5.62 -18.92
N ASP A 63 1.89 -5.49 -17.65
CA ASP A 63 1.14 -6.52 -16.93
C ASP A 63 -0.20 -6.85 -17.60
N PHE A 64 -0.94 -5.82 -18.01
CA PHE A 64 -2.17 -5.98 -18.78
C PHE A 64 -1.90 -6.62 -20.15
N GLY A 65 -0.78 -6.32 -20.81
CA GLY A 65 -0.37 -6.95 -22.08
C GLY A 65 0.00 -8.43 -21.94
N GLY A 66 0.45 -8.85 -20.76
CA GLY A 66 0.62 -10.26 -20.42
C GLY A 66 -0.72 -10.98 -20.30
N ASP A 67 -1.70 -10.34 -19.67
CA ASP A 67 -3.00 -10.94 -19.34
C ASP A 67 -4.04 -10.85 -20.46
N TYR A 68 -3.95 -9.84 -21.32
CA TYR A 68 -4.91 -9.52 -22.37
C TYR A 68 -4.22 -9.37 -23.73
N ASP A 69 -4.93 -9.70 -24.81
CA ASP A 69 -4.44 -9.39 -26.16
C ASP A 69 -4.73 -7.92 -26.49
N LEU A 70 -3.72 -7.07 -26.33
CA LEU A 70 -3.81 -5.63 -26.61
C LEU A 70 -3.44 -5.28 -28.06
N SER A 71 -3.06 -6.27 -28.88
CA SER A 71 -2.50 -6.04 -30.23
C SER A 71 -3.49 -5.38 -31.18
N ASP A 72 -4.77 -5.77 -31.11
CA ASP A 72 -5.86 -5.27 -31.98
C ASP A 72 -6.69 -4.14 -31.32
N MET A 73 -6.19 -3.54 -30.24
CA MET A 73 -6.88 -2.41 -29.61
C MET A 73 -6.82 -1.15 -30.46
N LYS A 74 -7.99 -0.54 -30.69
CA LYS A 74 -8.09 0.76 -31.36
C LYS A 74 -7.43 1.84 -30.50
N VAL A 75 -6.99 2.92 -31.14
CA VAL A 75 -6.32 4.05 -30.47
C VAL A 75 -7.18 4.62 -29.32
N ASN A 76 -8.49 4.73 -29.52
CA ASN A 76 -9.41 5.19 -28.47
C ASN A 76 -9.46 4.22 -27.29
N ASP A 77 -9.49 2.92 -27.55
CA ASP A 77 -9.48 1.91 -26.49
C ASP A 77 -8.16 1.94 -25.72
N ARG A 78 -7.02 2.20 -26.38
CA ARG A 78 -5.73 2.38 -25.70
C ARG A 78 -5.71 3.59 -24.77
N LEU A 79 -6.35 4.69 -25.17
CA LEU A 79 -6.51 5.86 -24.30
C LEU A 79 -7.39 5.55 -23.08
N VAL A 80 -8.49 4.82 -23.28
CA VAL A 80 -9.36 4.38 -22.19
C VAL A 80 -8.61 3.42 -21.26
N LEU A 81 -7.78 2.52 -21.78
CA LEU A 81 -6.93 1.63 -20.97
C LEU A 81 -5.89 2.40 -20.16
N ARG A 82 -5.25 3.41 -20.75
CA ARG A 82 -4.32 4.29 -20.01
C ARG A 82 -5.03 5.04 -18.88
N ASN A 83 -6.25 5.53 -19.14
CA ASN A 83 -7.06 6.19 -18.11
C ASN A 83 -7.54 5.21 -17.03
N LEU A 84 -7.88 3.98 -17.40
CA LEU A 84 -8.21 2.91 -16.46
C LEU A 84 -7.04 2.65 -15.50
N ILE A 85 -5.83 2.51 -16.03
CA ILE A 85 -4.62 2.28 -15.23
C ILE A 85 -4.33 3.46 -14.31
N ARG A 86 -4.46 4.70 -14.80
CA ARG A 86 -4.37 5.90 -13.96
C ARG A 86 -5.37 5.88 -12.81
N SER A 87 -6.62 5.54 -13.08
CA SER A 87 -7.65 5.44 -12.03
C SER A 87 -7.37 4.34 -11.02
N ILE A 88 -6.75 3.22 -11.43
CA ILE A 88 -6.30 2.15 -10.53
C ILE A 88 -5.17 2.66 -9.63
N ILE A 89 -4.13 3.29 -10.18
CA ILE A 89 -3.03 3.87 -9.39
C ILE A 89 -3.57 4.89 -8.39
N SER A 90 -4.42 5.82 -8.84
CA SER A 90 -5.03 6.80 -7.93
C SER A 90 -5.89 6.15 -6.85
N LEU A 91 -6.57 5.04 -7.15
CA LEU A 91 -7.35 4.33 -6.14
C LEU A 91 -6.42 3.68 -5.08
N GLU A 92 -5.31 3.09 -5.50
CA GLU A 92 -4.27 2.55 -4.61
C GLU A 92 -3.71 3.66 -3.70
N ASP A 93 -3.33 4.81 -4.27
CA ASP A 93 -2.85 5.97 -3.50
C ASP A 93 -3.89 6.47 -2.47
N PHE A 94 -5.16 6.55 -2.87
CA PHE A 94 -6.23 6.94 -1.95
C PHE A 94 -6.51 5.89 -0.87
N GLU A 95 -6.35 4.60 -1.16
CA GLU A 95 -6.46 3.52 -0.18
C GLU A 95 -5.36 3.64 0.88
N ASP A 96 -4.12 3.91 0.46
CA ASP A 96 -2.99 4.11 1.37
C ASP A 96 -3.19 5.34 2.26
N ILE A 97 -3.65 6.46 1.69
CA ILE A 97 -3.99 7.68 2.46
C ILE A 97 -5.14 7.40 3.43
N TYR A 98 -6.18 6.68 2.97
CA TYR A 98 -7.35 6.37 3.78
C TYR A 98 -6.97 5.51 4.99
N GLU A 99 -6.15 4.47 4.79
CA GLU A 99 -5.64 3.66 5.90
C GLU A 99 -4.71 4.48 6.81
N GLY A 100 -3.86 5.34 6.26
CA GLY A 100 -3.03 6.27 7.05
C GLY A 100 -3.85 7.19 7.96
N ILE A 101 -4.97 7.74 7.48
CA ILE A 101 -5.88 8.58 8.28
C ILE A 101 -6.61 7.74 9.33
N ARG A 102 -7.05 6.53 8.97
CA ARG A 102 -7.78 5.62 9.86
C ARG A 102 -6.95 5.22 11.09
N ARG A 103 -5.62 5.20 10.96
CA ARG A 103 -4.68 4.92 12.06
C ARG A 103 -4.58 6.05 13.08
N LYS A 104 -5.02 7.28 12.76
CA LYS A 104 -4.94 8.44 13.66
C LYS A 104 -6.20 8.59 14.53
N PRO A 105 -6.11 9.23 15.72
CA PRO A 105 -7.27 9.55 16.52
C PRO A 105 -8.31 10.35 15.72
N ILE A 106 -9.58 9.97 15.84
CA ILE A 106 -10.66 10.60 15.09
C ILE A 106 -10.88 12.02 15.61
N THR A 107 -10.43 13.01 14.84
CA THR A 107 -10.74 14.43 15.05
C THR A 107 -11.89 14.85 14.13
N LYS A 108 -12.61 15.92 14.49
CA LYS A 108 -13.69 16.46 13.62
C LYS A 108 -13.21 16.80 12.21
N ASP A 109 -11.96 17.24 12.08
CA ASP A 109 -11.36 17.57 10.78
C ASP A 109 -11.01 16.31 9.98
N ASN A 110 -10.50 15.26 10.65
CA ASN A 110 -10.21 13.97 10.02
C ASN A 110 -11.48 13.28 9.50
N VAL A 111 -12.62 13.41 10.19
CA VAL A 111 -13.90 12.83 9.74
C VAL A 111 -14.34 13.39 8.39
N ILE A 112 -14.20 14.70 8.18
CA ILE A 112 -14.60 15.35 6.91
C ILE A 112 -13.70 14.90 5.76
N ILE A 113 -12.39 14.79 6.02
CA ILE A 113 -11.42 14.31 5.03
C ILE A 113 -11.69 12.85 4.69
N PHE A 114 -11.94 12.02 5.70
CA PHE A 114 -12.27 10.61 5.57
C PHE A 114 -13.51 10.36 4.71
N ASP A 115 -14.61 11.08 4.97
CA ASP A 115 -15.84 10.98 4.17
C ASP A 115 -15.62 11.40 2.71
N ARG A 116 -14.79 12.44 2.47
CA ARG A 116 -14.45 12.88 1.11
C ARG A 116 -13.62 11.83 0.37
N ILE A 117 -12.60 11.28 1.02
CA ILE A 117 -11.74 10.25 0.42
C ILE A 117 -12.57 9.00 0.11
N ALA A 118 -13.40 8.55 1.06
CA ALA A 118 -14.32 7.43 0.83
C ALA A 118 -15.26 7.67 -0.37
N GLY A 119 -15.76 8.90 -0.52
CA GLY A 119 -16.56 9.31 -1.67
C GLY A 119 -15.79 9.26 -3.00
N VAL A 120 -14.55 9.76 -3.03
CA VAL A 120 -13.67 9.70 -4.20
C VAL A 120 -13.34 8.26 -4.57
N MET A 121 -12.99 7.42 -3.60
CA MET A 121 -12.71 5.99 -3.80
C MET A 121 -13.93 5.25 -4.36
N SER A 122 -15.12 5.51 -3.81
CA SER A 122 -16.38 4.94 -4.31
C SER A 122 -16.61 5.30 -5.79
N LYS A 123 -16.37 6.57 -6.14
CA LYS A 123 -16.47 7.04 -7.53
C LYS A 123 -15.41 6.38 -8.43
N LEU A 124 -14.15 6.33 -8.01
CA LEU A 124 -13.08 5.67 -8.76
C LEU A 124 -13.40 4.21 -9.04
N ARG A 125 -13.93 3.47 -8.05
CA ARG A 125 -14.36 2.08 -8.24
C ARG A 125 -15.48 1.95 -9.29
N SER A 126 -16.43 2.89 -9.30
CA SER A 126 -17.48 2.94 -10.33
C SER A 126 -16.90 3.24 -11.72
N ASP A 127 -16.01 4.23 -11.82
CA ASP A 127 -15.37 4.64 -13.08
C ASP A 127 -14.49 3.51 -13.65
N ILE A 128 -13.71 2.84 -12.78
CA ILE A 128 -12.92 1.65 -13.12
C ILE A 128 -13.82 0.54 -13.66
N SER A 129 -14.92 0.25 -12.98
CA SER A 129 -15.88 -0.77 -13.42
C SER A 129 -16.48 -0.42 -14.79
N SER A 130 -16.85 0.84 -15.02
CA SER A 130 -17.34 1.31 -16.32
C SER A 130 -16.29 1.14 -17.42
N MET A 131 -15.06 1.60 -17.20
CA MET A 131 -13.98 1.49 -18.17
C MET A 131 -13.61 0.02 -18.46
N GLN A 132 -13.63 -0.85 -17.47
CA GLN A 132 -13.44 -2.31 -17.67
C GLN A 132 -14.54 -2.93 -18.52
N ASN A 133 -15.79 -2.49 -18.36
CA ASN A 133 -16.90 -2.93 -19.20
C ASN A 133 -16.79 -2.41 -20.63
N ASP A 134 -16.42 -1.13 -20.81
CA ASP A 134 -16.25 -0.49 -22.11
C ASP A 134 -15.12 -1.13 -22.92
N LEU A 135 -13.98 -1.38 -22.28
CA LEU A 135 -12.85 -2.11 -22.84
C LEU A 135 -13.13 -3.61 -22.98
N LYS A 136 -14.28 -4.09 -22.48
CA LYS A 136 -14.67 -5.50 -22.41
C LYS A 136 -13.60 -6.38 -21.76
N LEU A 137 -12.79 -5.82 -20.86
CA LEU A 137 -11.79 -6.52 -20.04
C LEU A 137 -12.42 -7.42 -18.97
N THR A 138 -13.77 -7.44 -18.91
CA THR A 138 -14.55 -8.47 -18.22
C THR A 138 -14.10 -9.88 -18.61
N ARG A 139 -14.34 -10.89 -17.77
CA ARG A 139 -13.90 -12.30 -17.90
C ARG A 139 -14.06 -12.95 -19.30
N LYS A 140 -14.82 -12.34 -20.22
CA LYS A 140 -15.15 -12.84 -21.57
C LYS A 140 -14.09 -12.62 -22.66
N ILE A 141 -13.11 -11.72 -22.50
CA ILE A 141 -12.03 -11.52 -23.49
C ILE A 141 -10.67 -11.83 -22.87
N ARG A 142 -10.60 -12.96 -22.16
CA ARG A 142 -9.30 -13.60 -21.95
C ARG A 142 -8.95 -14.37 -23.21
N LYS A 143 -7.65 -14.48 -23.50
CA LYS A 143 -7.10 -15.41 -24.49
C LYS A 143 -7.63 -16.84 -24.32
N ASP A 144 -8.25 -17.16 -23.18
CA ASP A 144 -9.06 -18.35 -22.89
C ASP A 144 -10.11 -18.73 -23.96
N SER A 145 -10.61 -17.79 -24.78
CA SER A 145 -11.60 -18.11 -25.83
C SER A 145 -10.98 -18.54 -27.18
N ARG A 146 -9.66 -18.48 -27.33
CA ARG A 146 -8.92 -19.05 -28.47
C ARG A 146 -7.95 -20.10 -27.91
N GLU A 147 -8.43 -21.35 -27.91
CA GLU A 147 -7.68 -22.58 -27.63
C GLU A 147 -7.37 -22.85 -26.15
N ASP A 148 -8.41 -23.36 -25.48
CA ASP A 148 -8.33 -24.09 -24.22
C ASP A 148 -7.25 -25.17 -24.25
N ASN A 149 -6.18 -24.96 -23.50
CA ASN A 149 -5.60 -26.02 -22.71
C ASN A 149 -5.87 -25.67 -21.25
N PHE A 150 -6.95 -26.20 -20.69
CA PHE A 150 -7.34 -26.04 -19.27
C PHE A 150 -6.14 -26.21 -18.32
N ILE A 151 -5.18 -27.07 -18.70
CA ILE A 151 -3.92 -27.29 -18.00
C ILE A 151 -3.09 -26.00 -17.93
N SER A 152 -2.89 -25.29 -19.04
CA SER A 152 -2.15 -24.02 -19.09
C SER A 152 -2.87 -22.91 -18.31
N TYR A 153 -4.20 -22.87 -18.34
CA TYR A 153 -4.97 -21.96 -17.49
C TYR A 153 -4.74 -22.25 -16.00
N LEU A 154 -4.85 -23.52 -15.59
CA LEU A 154 -4.60 -23.96 -14.23
C LEU A 154 -3.16 -23.66 -13.79
N GLU A 155 -2.18 -23.86 -14.66
CA GLU A 155 -0.77 -23.53 -14.41
C GLU A 155 -0.56 -22.03 -14.23
N ASN A 156 -1.14 -21.19 -15.10
CA ASN A 156 -1.10 -19.74 -14.94
C ASN A 156 -1.76 -19.30 -13.63
N LEU A 157 -2.88 -19.91 -13.25
CA LEU A 157 -3.56 -19.61 -12.01
C LEU A 157 -2.73 -20.03 -10.79
N LYS A 158 -2.05 -21.19 -10.86
CA LYS A 158 -1.07 -21.62 -9.85
C LYS A 158 0.12 -20.65 -9.76
N LEU A 159 0.63 -20.15 -10.90
CA LEU A 159 1.71 -19.16 -10.93
C LEU A 159 1.29 -17.84 -10.28
N LYS A 160 0.09 -17.33 -10.61
CA LYS A 160 -0.46 -16.13 -9.98
C LYS A 160 -0.70 -16.32 -8.49
N ALA A 161 -1.27 -17.46 -8.09
CA ALA A 161 -1.46 -17.80 -6.69
C ALA A 161 -0.12 -17.90 -5.93
N ARG A 162 0.93 -18.47 -6.56
CA ARG A 162 2.28 -18.51 -5.99
C ARG A 162 2.89 -17.12 -5.84
N LYS A 163 2.79 -16.26 -6.86
CA LYS A 163 3.27 -14.87 -6.78
C LYS A 163 2.56 -14.12 -5.66
N PHE A 164 1.23 -14.20 -5.64
CA PHE A 164 0.42 -13.59 -4.59
C PHE A 164 0.76 -14.12 -3.20
N TYR A 165 0.95 -15.44 -3.07
CA TYR A 165 1.39 -16.06 -1.83
C TYR A 165 2.74 -15.49 -1.41
N LYS A 166 3.77 -15.54 -2.26
CA LYS A 166 5.11 -14.99 -1.97
C LYS A 166 5.08 -13.51 -1.56
N GLN A 167 4.21 -12.71 -2.17
CA GLN A 167 4.07 -11.29 -1.85
C GLN A 167 3.36 -11.03 -0.52
N LYS A 168 2.53 -11.96 -0.02
CA LYS A 168 1.68 -11.74 1.15
C LYS A 168 2.06 -12.62 2.35
N SER A 169 2.84 -13.67 2.16
CA SER A 169 3.28 -14.55 3.23
C SER A 169 4.62 -14.10 3.80
N LEU A 170 4.67 -13.98 5.12
CA LEU A 170 5.84 -13.67 5.90
C LEU A 170 6.58 -14.97 6.24
N HIS A 171 7.88 -15.00 5.99
CA HIS A 171 8.74 -16.17 6.14
C HIS A 171 9.67 -15.93 7.32
N ILE A 172 9.57 -16.79 8.34
CA ILE A 172 10.34 -16.63 9.57
C ILE A 172 11.35 -17.78 9.69
N PHE A 173 12.62 -17.43 9.59
CA PHE A 173 13.76 -18.31 9.71
C PHE A 173 14.41 -18.18 11.09
N CYS A 174 15.04 -19.25 11.56
CA CYS A 174 15.88 -19.18 12.75
C CYS A 174 17.16 -18.40 12.44
N PRO A 175 17.53 -17.35 13.21
CA PRO A 175 18.74 -16.57 12.94
C PRO A 175 20.05 -17.36 13.13
N GLN A 176 20.05 -18.48 13.88
CA GLN A 176 21.24 -19.29 14.10
C GLN A 176 21.45 -20.40 13.06
N CYS A 177 20.40 -21.17 12.75
CA CYS A 177 20.51 -22.33 11.86
C CYS A 177 19.86 -22.12 10.49
N LYS A 178 19.30 -20.93 10.23
CA LYS A 178 18.62 -20.54 8.97
C LYS A 178 17.47 -21.47 8.57
N TYR A 179 16.95 -22.26 9.50
CA TYR A 179 15.84 -23.17 9.26
C TYR A 179 14.51 -22.39 9.24
N LEU A 180 13.63 -22.68 8.28
CA LEU A 180 12.30 -22.07 8.22
C LEU A 180 11.44 -22.60 9.37
N LEU A 181 11.03 -21.70 10.28
CA LEU A 181 10.24 -22.03 11.46
C LEU A 181 8.74 -21.84 11.22
N ALA A 182 8.35 -20.78 10.53
CA ALA A 182 6.96 -20.48 10.28
C ALA A 182 6.76 -19.70 8.97
N THR A 183 5.60 -19.92 8.35
CA THR A 183 5.09 -19.07 7.28
C THR A 183 3.75 -18.50 7.74
N VAL A 184 3.66 -17.18 7.82
CA VAL A 184 2.53 -16.48 8.43
C VAL A 184 1.85 -15.63 7.38
N TRP A 185 0.53 -15.74 7.30
CA TRP A 185 -0.28 -14.82 6.51
C TRP A 185 -1.17 -14.03 7.45
N LEU A 186 -0.89 -12.73 7.55
CA LEU A 186 -1.70 -11.84 8.36
C LEU A 186 -2.91 -11.36 7.57
N LEU A 187 -4.10 -11.49 8.16
CA LEU A 187 -5.31 -10.86 7.64
C LEU A 187 -5.21 -9.32 7.75
N TYR A 188 -4.48 -8.83 8.76
CA TYR A 188 -4.21 -7.42 9.01
C TYR A 188 -2.71 -7.20 9.25
N ALA A 189 -2.02 -6.56 8.31
CA ALA A 189 -0.57 -6.34 8.33
C ALA A 189 -0.10 -5.43 9.49
N ASP A 190 -0.99 -4.58 10.02
CA ASP A 190 -0.67 -3.49 10.96
C ASP A 190 -0.86 -3.85 12.44
N SER A 191 -1.06 -5.13 12.74
CA SER A 191 -1.10 -5.52 14.15
C SER A 191 0.34 -5.62 14.65
N ASN A 192 0.66 -4.99 15.80
CA ASN A 192 1.90 -5.16 16.56
C ASN A 192 1.99 -6.58 17.13
N ASN A 193 1.79 -7.57 16.28
CA ASN A 193 1.85 -8.96 16.58
C ASN A 193 3.32 -9.32 16.69
N THR A 194 3.73 -9.61 17.91
CA THR A 194 5.01 -10.25 18.18
C THR A 194 4.79 -11.75 18.24
N LEU A 195 5.50 -12.51 17.41
CA LEU A 195 5.57 -13.96 17.54
C LEU A 195 6.78 -14.33 18.39
N TYR A 196 6.50 -15.11 19.44
CA TYR A 196 7.49 -15.79 20.26
C TYR A 196 7.77 -17.14 19.62
N LEU A 197 8.99 -17.36 19.14
CA LEU A 197 9.35 -18.58 18.43
C LEU A 197 10.52 -19.29 19.10
N GLU A 198 10.42 -20.62 19.18
CA GLU A 198 11.49 -21.50 19.64
C GLU A 198 11.89 -22.43 18.49
N CYS A 199 13.18 -22.47 18.19
CA CYS A 199 13.70 -23.37 17.17
C CYS A 199 13.61 -24.81 17.66
N GLY A 200 12.88 -25.66 16.94
CA GLY A 200 12.73 -27.09 17.25
C GLY A 200 13.81 -28.00 16.66
N ASN A 201 14.89 -27.42 16.12
CA ASN A 201 16.00 -28.21 15.58
C ASN A 201 16.82 -28.80 16.73
N LYS A 202 17.15 -30.09 16.67
CA LYS A 202 17.86 -30.79 17.77
C LYS A 202 19.22 -30.16 18.12
N GLU A 203 19.83 -29.48 17.16
CA GLU A 203 21.13 -28.81 17.31
C GLU A 203 20.99 -27.30 17.60
N CYS A 204 19.78 -26.74 17.56
CA CYS A 204 19.53 -25.32 17.75
C CYS A 204 18.22 -25.09 18.53
N ASN A 205 18.33 -24.75 19.81
CA ASN A 205 17.21 -24.40 20.70
C ASN A 205 17.06 -22.87 20.88
N ASN A 206 17.34 -22.10 19.84
CA ASN A 206 17.28 -20.64 19.93
C ASN A 206 15.85 -20.14 20.15
N LYS A 207 15.68 -19.17 21.06
CA LYS A 207 14.41 -18.49 21.32
C LYS A 207 14.54 -17.02 20.97
N PHE A 208 13.59 -16.50 20.23
CA PHE A 208 13.63 -15.11 19.80
C PHE A 208 12.22 -14.62 19.45
N ASP A 209 12.08 -13.31 19.49
CA ASP A 209 10.83 -12.63 19.25
C ASP A 209 10.94 -11.85 17.94
N ILE A 210 9.89 -11.92 17.14
CA ILE A 210 9.81 -11.14 15.90
C ILE A 210 8.53 -10.35 15.86
N GLU A 211 8.70 -9.07 15.62
CA GLU A 211 7.62 -8.17 15.26
C GLU A 211 7.28 -8.39 13.79
N LEU A 212 6.04 -8.80 13.51
CA LEU A 212 5.62 -9.17 12.16
C LEU A 212 5.55 -7.98 11.19
N SER A 213 5.30 -6.77 11.70
CA SER A 213 5.29 -5.53 10.93
C SER A 213 6.63 -5.29 10.22
N LYS A 214 7.75 -5.49 10.94
CA LYS A 214 9.12 -5.31 10.42
C LYS A 214 9.47 -6.26 9.28
N LEU A 215 8.78 -7.39 9.14
CA LEU A 215 9.06 -8.34 8.06
C LEU A 215 8.62 -7.83 6.70
N TYR A 216 7.65 -6.91 6.62
CA TYR A 216 7.25 -6.31 5.35
C TYR A 216 8.32 -5.36 4.79
N GLU A 217 9.15 -4.78 5.65
CA GLU A 217 10.27 -3.91 5.25
C GLU A 217 11.43 -4.70 4.64
N THR A 218 11.58 -5.97 5.04
CA THR A 218 12.68 -6.86 4.65
C THR A 218 12.21 -7.93 3.66
N GLU A 219 11.43 -7.55 2.64
CA GLU A 219 10.93 -8.45 1.58
C GLU A 219 10.20 -9.70 2.11
N ASN A 220 9.41 -9.55 3.18
CA ASN A 220 8.66 -10.63 3.83
C ASN A 220 9.53 -11.71 4.50
N LYS A 221 10.80 -11.44 4.82
CA LYS A 221 11.69 -12.39 5.51
C LYS A 221 12.48 -11.72 6.63
N ASN A 222 12.81 -12.45 7.70
CA ASN A 222 13.55 -11.87 8.82
C ASN A 222 15.08 -11.93 8.68
N LEU A 223 15.58 -12.54 7.60
CA LEU A 223 16.99 -12.69 7.30
C LEU A 223 17.22 -12.35 5.82
N ASP A 224 18.09 -11.37 5.55
CA ASP A 224 18.34 -10.92 4.17
C ASP A 224 19.10 -11.94 3.33
N ASP A 225 19.90 -12.78 3.99
CA ASP A 225 20.84 -13.73 3.38
C ASP A 225 20.23 -15.10 3.03
N VAL A 226 18.91 -15.23 3.14
CA VAL A 226 18.18 -16.44 2.74
C VAL A 226 17.48 -16.22 1.41
N GLU A 227 17.81 -17.07 0.43
CA GLU A 227 17.10 -17.15 -0.85
C GLU A 227 15.82 -17.96 -0.68
N MET A 228 14.68 -17.35 -1.04
CA MET A 228 13.40 -18.04 -1.07
C MET A 228 13.30 -18.89 -2.36
N PRO A 229 12.95 -20.19 -2.27
CA PRO A 229 12.74 -21.05 -3.43
C PRO A 229 11.56 -20.60 -4.30
#